data_AF-A0A7C6MHP5-F1
#
_entry.id   AF-A0A7C6MHP5-F1
#
_cell.length_a   1.000
_cell.length_b   1.000
_cell.length_c   1.000
_cell.angle_alpha   90.00
_cell.angle_beta   90.00
_cell.angle_gamma   90.00
#
_symmetry.space_group_name_H-M   'P 1'
#
loop_
_entity.id
_entity.type
_entity.pdbx_description
1 polymer ?
#
loop_
_entity_poly.entity_id
_entity_poly.type
_entity_poly.pdbx_seq_one_letter_code
_entity_poly.pdbx_strand_id
1 'polypeptide(L)' 'MTNAEHGTFLTVAEVAEIMRVSKMTVYRLVHSGELPAVRVGRSFRVHETAVKKYLDTSFYDAG' A
#
# COMPACT_ATOMS: atom_id res chain seq x y z
N MET A 1 -12.31 22.69 3.29
CA MET A 1 -12.69 21.37 2.73
C MET A 1 -11.74 20.33 3.31
N THR A 2 -11.97 19.90 4.55
CA THR A 2 -11.18 18.87 5.21
C THR A 2 -12.05 17.63 5.31
N ASN A 3 -12.05 16.79 4.28
CA ASN A 3 -12.54 15.43 4.43
C ASN A 3 -11.57 14.74 5.39
N ALA A 4 -11.99 14.62 6.64
CA ALA A 4 -11.36 13.74 7.60
C ALA A 4 -11.30 12.35 6.97
N GLU A 5 -10.09 11.93 6.57
CA GLU A 5 -9.43 10.68 6.96
C GLU A 5 -10.35 9.47 7.22
N HIS A 6 -11.34 9.23 6.37
CA HIS A 6 -11.98 7.92 6.29
C HIS A 6 -10.96 7.01 5.64
N GLY A 7 -10.21 6.29 6.48
CA GLY A 7 -9.12 5.40 6.08
C GLY A 7 -9.54 4.43 4.99
N THR A 8 -9.31 4.83 3.73
CA THR A 8 -9.63 3.99 2.58
C THR A 8 -8.67 2.82 2.60
N PHE A 9 -9.22 1.63 2.82
CA PHE A 9 -8.49 0.38 2.71
C PHE A 9 -8.50 -0.09 1.27
N LEU A 10 -7.33 -0.18 0.67
CA LEU A 10 -7.12 -0.66 -0.67
C LEU A 10 -6.86 -2.17 -0.66
N THR A 11 -7.37 -2.84 -1.67
CA THR A 11 -7.01 -4.22 -1.99
C THR A 11 -5.60 -4.28 -2.58
N VAL A 12 -4.98 -5.46 -2.51
CA VAL A 12 -3.68 -5.72 -3.16
C VAL A 12 -3.71 -5.41 -4.67
N ALA A 13 -4.86 -5.59 -5.34
CA ALA A 13 -5.00 -5.30 -6.75
C ALA A 13 -4.94 -3.79 -7.02
N GLU A 14 -5.70 -2.99 -6.28
CA GLU A 14 -5.72 -1.53 -6.42
C GLU A 14 -4.34 -0.93 -6.09
N VAL A 15 -3.67 -1.43 -5.05
CA VAL A 15 -2.31 -1.01 -4.72
C VAL A 15 -1.33 -1.32 -5.87
N ALA A 16 -1.45 -2.49 -6.49
CA ALA A 16 -0.62 -2.88 -7.62
C ALA A 16 -0.82 -1.95 -8.83
N GLU A 17 -2.06 -1.53 -9.09
CA GLU A 17 -2.39 -0.57 -10.14
C GLU A 17 -1.81 0.81 -9.85
N ILE A 18 -1.94 1.30 -8.61
CA ILE A 18 -1.40 2.60 -8.17
C ILE A 18 0.13 2.62 -8.28
N MET A 19 0.79 1.58 -7.76
CA MET A 19 2.25 1.49 -7.75
C MET A 19 2.85 1.04 -9.08
N ARG A 20 2.01 0.66 -10.07
CA ARG A 20 2.43 0.12 -11.38
C ARG A 20 3.33 -1.11 -11.26
N VAL A 21 3.04 -1.98 -10.29
CA VAL A 21 3.80 -3.22 -10.05
C VAL A 21 2.89 -4.45 -10.18
N SER A 22 3.48 -5.65 -10.21
CA SER A 22 2.71 -6.88 -10.12
C SER A 22 2.07 -7.06 -8.73
N LYS A 23 0.94 -7.77 -8.64
CA LYS A 23 0.35 -8.19 -7.35
C LYS A 23 1.35 -8.98 -6.50
N MET A 24 2.23 -9.76 -7.13
CA MET A 24 3.29 -10.50 -6.45
C MET A 24 4.26 -9.56 -5.73
N THR A 25 4.63 -8.44 -6.35
CA THR A 25 5.48 -7.42 -5.71
C THR A 25 4.79 -6.87 -4.46
N VAL A 26 3.51 -6.51 -4.55
CA VAL A 26 2.76 -6.03 -3.38
C VAL A 26 2.69 -7.09 -2.28
N TYR A 27 2.44 -8.36 -2.63
CA TYR A 27 2.47 -9.44 -1.64
C TYR A 27 3.84 -9.58 -0.98
N ARG A 28 4.95 -9.47 -1.73
CA ARG A 28 6.29 -9.51 -1.15
C ARG A 28 6.50 -8.38 -0.16
N LEU A 29 6.12 -7.14 -0.51
CA LEU A 29 6.24 -5.98 0.38
C LEU A 29 5.41 -6.14 1.67
N VAL A 30 4.22 -6.72 1.56
CA VAL A 30 3.38 -7.00 2.74
C VAL A 30 4.02 -8.10 3.62
N HIS A 31 4.58 -9.15 3.03
CA HIS A 31 5.21 -10.23 3.78
C HIS A 31 6.58 -9.85 4.35
N SER A 32 7.32 -8.95 3.70
CA SER A 32 8.58 -8.40 4.22
C SER A 32 8.34 -7.36 5.33
N GLY A 33 7.11 -6.85 5.46
CA GLY A 33 6.74 -5.82 6.43
C GLY A 33 7.04 -4.39 5.97
N GLU A 34 7.56 -4.22 4.76
CA GLU A 34 7.84 -2.91 4.16
C GLU A 34 6.55 -2.13 3.83
N LEU A 35 5.46 -2.84 3.53
CA LEU A 35 4.15 -2.25 3.30
C LEU A 35 3.15 -2.70 4.38
N PRO A 36 2.80 -1.82 5.35
CA PRO A 36 1.85 -2.14 6.41
C PRO A 36 0.47 -2.51 5.86
N ALA A 37 0.00 -3.70 6.22
CA ALA A 37 -1.31 -4.20 5.79
C ALA A 37 -2.04 -4.93 6.92
N VAL A 38 -3.38 -4.90 6.85
CA VAL A 38 -4.27 -5.64 7.74
C VAL A 38 -4.84 -6.84 6.99
N ARG A 39 -4.87 -8.00 7.64
CA ARG A 39 -5.52 -9.20 7.09
C ARG A 39 -7.01 -9.15 7.38
N VAL A 40 -7.82 -9.18 6.33
CA VAL A 40 -9.28 -9.24 6.41
C VAL A 40 -9.75 -10.52 5.72
N GLY A 41 -10.08 -11.53 6.54
CA GLY A 41 -10.37 -12.88 6.07
C GLY A 41 -9.17 -13.51 5.34
N ARG A 42 -9.35 -13.81 4.05
CA ARG A 42 -8.33 -14.44 3.19
C ARG A 42 -7.48 -13.44 2.40
N SER A 43 -7.77 -12.14 2.53
CA SER A 43 -7.16 -11.10 1.71
C SER A 43 -6.49 -10.05 2.59
N PHE A 44 -5.51 -9.35 2.03
CA PHE A 44 -4.90 -8.19 2.67
C PHE A 44 -5.60 -6.90 2.25
N ARG A 45 -5.54 -5.92 3.15
CA ARG A 45 -5.99 -4.54 2.97
C ARG A 45 -4.87 -3.61 3.39
N VAL A 46 -4.55 -2.66 2.55
CA VAL A 46 -3.49 -1.69 2.78
C VAL A 46 -4.13 -0.33 2.97
N HIS A 47 -3.70 0.41 3.99
CA HIS A 47 -4.20 1.77 4.18
C HIS A 47 -3.64 2.69 3.09
N GLU A 48 -4.48 3.54 2.49
CA GLU A 48 -4.05 4.44 1.42
C GLU A 48 -2.84 5.31 1.83
N THR A 49 -2.81 5.80 3.08
CA THR A 49 -1.67 6.60 3.57
C THR A 49 -0.37 5.82 3.66
N ALA A 50 -0.44 4.50 3.88
CA ALA A 50 0.75 3.64 3.91
C ALA A 50 1.36 3.51 2.51
N VAL A 51 0.53 3.38 1.47
CA VAL A 51 0.98 3.36 0.07
C VAL A 51 1.62 4.69 -0.31
N LYS A 52 0.97 5.82 0.02
CA LYS A 52 1.52 7.16 -0.24
C LYS A 52 2.86 7.35 0.45
N LYS A 53 2.97 6.98 1.73
CA LYS A 53 4.21 7.08 2.49
C LYS A 53 5.33 6.20 1.93
N TYR A 54 5.01 4.98 1.48
CA TYR A 54 5.98 4.09 0.86
C TYR A 54 6.54 4.68 -0.44
N LEU A 55 5.68 5.21 -1.31
CA LEU A 55 6.11 5.87 -2.55
C LEU A 55 6.98 7.08 -2.26
N ASP A 56 6.55 7.95 -1.34
CA ASP A 56 7.29 9.14 -0.91
C ASP A 56 8.71 8.78 -0.43
N THR A 57 8.82 7.76 0.43
CA THR A 57 10.11 7.26 0.94
C THR A 57 10.99 6.68 -0.18
N SER A 58 10.41 5.96 -1.13
CA SER A 58 11.14 5.33 -2.23
C SER A 58 11.73 6.35 -3.23
N PHE A 59 11.14 7.55 -3.34
CA PHE A 59 11.70 8.61 -4.18
C PHE A 59 12.99 9.21 -3.60
N TYR A 60 13.23 9.10 -2.29
CA TYR A 60 14.44 9.62 -1.65
C TYR A 60 15.65 8.68 -1.74
N ASP A 61 15.44 7.37 -1.95
CA ASP A 61 16.51 6.36 -2.01
C ASP A 61 17.08 6.17 -3.44
N ALA A 62 16.39 6.68 -4.45
CA ALA A 62 16.81 6.63 -5.86
C ALA A 62 17.55 7.91 -6.33
N GLY A 63 18.09 8.70 -5.39
CA GLY A 63 18.81 9.96 -5.62
C GLY A 63 20.30 9.87 -5.32
#